data_AF-A0A937C172-F1
#
_entry.id   AF-A0A937C172-F1
#
_cell.length_a   1.000
_cell.length_b   1.000
_cell.length_c   1.000
_cell.angle_alpha   90.00
_cell.angle_beta   90.00
_cell.angle_gamma   90.00
#
_symmetry.space_group_name_H-M   'P 1'
#
loop_
_entity.id
_entity.type
_entity.pdbx_description
1 polymer ?
#
loop_
_entity_poly.entity_id
_entity_poly.type
_entity_poly.pdbx_seq_one_letter_code
_entity_poly.pdbx_strand_id
1 'polypeptide(L)'
;MLLTSTRLSDSGRRSCLACIYIIAFLLLTPFISVSQKPASAALKAVAGKADDLFGSRYRFVENIGQYGSVMQGYESMGTILYGYEGLGMPVLFTNKGLIHLQRKEQKISHEEEKRLEKQGVSEEEIENKRIVTDRVITMEWAGANSNPEMIAEGQTSMYNTYATLQGKARGYKKITWKNLYPGIDAVYHFTEQSKAGFEYSLVVHPGADLNQVKLVFGGQLKKIRPMQKATW
;
A
#
# COMPACT_ATOMS: atom_id res chain seq x y z
N MET A 1 -14.89 52.75 -3.61
CA MET A 1 -15.01 54.16 -4.03
C MET A 1 -15.81 54.86 -2.94
N LEU A 2 -15.20 55.89 -2.32
CA LEU A 2 -15.75 56.89 -1.37
C LEU A 2 -16.25 56.35 0.00
N LEU A 3 -15.59 56.65 1.14
CA LEU A 3 -15.58 57.93 1.91
C LEU A 3 -17.04 58.31 2.29
N THR A 4 -17.42 58.52 3.56
CA THR A 4 -16.96 59.51 4.56
C THR A 4 -17.83 59.30 5.84
N SER A 5 -17.27 59.24 7.05
CA SER A 5 -17.00 60.34 8.02
C SER A 5 -18.19 60.84 8.86
N THR A 6 -17.86 61.24 10.10
CA THR A 6 -18.59 62.00 11.15
C THR A 6 -19.31 61.18 12.23
N ARG A 7 -19.18 61.45 13.54
CA ARG A 7 -18.48 62.50 14.32
C ARG A 7 -18.27 62.00 15.77
N LEU A 8 -17.25 62.53 16.43
CA LEU A 8 -16.97 62.38 17.86
C LEU A 8 -18.02 63.09 18.74
N SER A 9 -18.24 62.59 19.96
CA SER A 9 -18.24 63.47 21.13
C SER A 9 -17.59 62.77 22.33
N ASP A 10 -16.51 63.39 22.77
CA ASP A 10 -15.68 63.10 23.93
C ASP A 10 -16.29 63.71 25.20
N SER A 11 -16.25 62.99 26.32
CA SER A 11 -16.21 63.62 27.65
C SER A 11 -15.72 62.61 28.68
N GLY A 12 -14.42 62.64 28.95
CA GLY A 12 -13.81 61.88 30.03
C GLY A 12 -14.13 62.41 31.44
N ARG A 13 -13.78 61.61 32.45
CA ARG A 13 -12.85 61.99 33.54
C ARG A 13 -12.72 60.88 34.60
N ARG A 14 -11.44 60.58 34.86
CA ARG A 14 -10.78 60.46 36.17
C ARG A 14 -10.92 59.16 36.97
N SER A 15 -9.77 58.49 36.98
CA SER A 15 -9.16 57.64 38.01
C SER A 15 -9.58 57.92 39.45
N CYS A 16 -9.70 56.84 40.24
CA CYS A 16 -9.14 56.78 41.60
C CYS A 16 -8.93 55.32 42.02
N LEU A 17 -7.72 55.02 42.48
CA LEU A 17 -7.36 53.79 43.18
C LEU A 17 -8.07 53.75 44.54
N ALA A 18 -8.54 52.57 44.94
CA ALA A 18 -8.70 52.21 46.35
C ALA A 18 -8.48 50.70 46.54
N CYS A 19 -7.35 50.36 47.17
CA CYS A 19 -7.06 49.03 47.71
C CYS A 19 -7.99 48.76 48.90
N ILE A 20 -8.72 47.64 48.90
CA ILE A 20 -9.19 46.99 50.12
C ILE A 20 -9.02 45.46 49.97
N TYR A 21 -8.47 44.90 51.04
CA TYR A 21 -7.94 43.56 51.27
C TYR A 21 -9.03 42.50 51.59
N ILE A 22 -8.67 41.22 51.42
CA ILE A 22 -9.17 40.01 52.14
C ILE A 22 -10.57 39.53 51.66
N ILE A 23 -10.81 38.31 51.13
CA ILE A 23 -10.59 36.96 51.68
C ILE A 23 -10.40 35.97 50.51
N ALA A 24 -9.33 35.19 50.55
CA ALA A 24 -9.14 34.01 49.71
C ALA A 24 -10.01 32.86 50.23
N PHE A 25 -11.09 32.52 49.53
CA PHE A 25 -11.77 31.23 49.68
C PHE A 25 -11.16 30.23 48.69
N LEU A 26 -10.14 29.52 49.15
CA LEU A 26 -9.58 28.34 48.51
C LEU A 26 -10.60 27.20 48.64
N LEU A 27 -11.56 27.13 47.72
CA LEU A 27 -12.38 25.94 47.53
C LEU A 27 -11.50 24.88 46.86
N LEU A 28 -10.83 24.08 47.69
CA LEU A 28 -10.24 22.80 47.30
C LEU A 28 -11.37 21.84 46.93
N THR A 29 -11.89 21.96 45.71
CA THR A 29 -12.66 20.87 45.10
C THR A 29 -11.65 19.79 44.72
N PRO A 30 -11.77 18.55 45.22
CA PRO A 30 -10.97 17.47 44.67
C PRO A 30 -11.38 17.30 43.21
N PHE A 31 -10.49 17.69 42.29
CA PHE A 31 -10.53 17.16 40.93
C PHE A 31 -10.30 15.66 41.05
N ILE A 32 -11.38 14.90 41.20
CA ILE A 32 -11.36 13.48 40.98
C ILE A 32 -11.16 13.32 39.47
N SER A 33 -9.90 13.24 39.06
CA SER A 33 -9.55 12.70 37.75
C SER A 33 -10.02 11.26 37.73
N VAL A 34 -11.26 11.02 37.29
CA VAL A 34 -11.68 9.70 36.85
C VAL A 34 -10.80 9.39 35.65
N SER A 35 -9.79 8.55 35.85
CA SER A 35 -9.08 7.90 34.77
C SER A 35 -10.07 6.97 34.09
N GLN A 36 -10.82 7.50 33.13
CA GLN A 36 -11.48 6.67 32.15
C GLN A 36 -10.35 6.02 31.36
N LYS A 37 -10.02 4.77 31.70
CA LYS A 37 -9.32 3.90 30.77
C LYS A 37 -10.06 4.07 29.44
N PRO A 38 -9.38 4.46 28.34
CA PRO A 38 -10.05 4.48 27.07
C PRO A 38 -10.62 3.09 26.88
N ALA A 39 -11.94 3.01 26.72
CA ALA A 39 -12.56 1.78 26.28
C ALA A 39 -11.88 1.47 24.95
N SER A 40 -10.93 0.54 24.97
CA SER A 40 -10.48 -0.16 23.79
C SER A 40 -11.73 -0.86 23.28
N ALA A 41 -12.51 -0.16 22.45
CA ALA A 41 -13.49 -0.78 21.61
C ALA A 41 -12.68 -1.74 20.75
N ALA A 42 -12.61 -3.00 21.20
CA ALA A 42 -12.11 -4.07 20.38
C ALA A 42 -12.92 -3.98 19.09
N LEU A 43 -12.24 -3.62 18.00
CA LEU A 43 -12.77 -3.72 16.66
C LEU A 43 -13.22 -5.17 16.52
N LYS A 44 -14.52 -5.41 16.73
CA LYS A 44 -15.15 -6.67 16.35
C LYS A 44 -15.21 -6.63 14.83
N ALA A 45 -14.07 -6.96 14.22
CA ALA A 45 -14.00 -7.23 12.81
C ALA A 45 -14.95 -8.40 12.54
N VAL A 46 -16.08 -8.11 11.90
CA VAL A 46 -16.81 -9.12 11.14
C VAL A 46 -15.99 -9.35 9.88
N ALA A 47 -14.88 -10.07 10.03
CA ALA A 47 -14.03 -10.49 8.94
C ALA A 47 -13.56 -11.90 9.28
N GLY A 48 -13.44 -12.74 8.25
CA GLY A 48 -12.95 -14.11 8.37
C GLY A 48 -11.57 -14.19 9.04
N LYS A 49 -11.05 -15.43 9.14
CA LYS A 49 -9.75 -15.80 9.75
C LYS A 49 -8.79 -14.60 9.87
N ALA A 50 -8.33 -14.32 11.09
CA ALA A 50 -7.50 -13.17 11.49
C ALA A 50 -6.25 -12.93 10.63
N ASP A 51 -5.88 -13.90 9.79
CA ASP A 51 -4.73 -13.87 8.90
C ASP A 51 -4.85 -12.85 7.75
N ASP A 52 -6.05 -12.42 7.33
CA ASP A 52 -6.22 -11.44 6.22
C ASP A 52 -7.22 -10.32 6.54
N LEU A 53 -6.95 -9.58 7.62
CA LEU A 53 -7.76 -8.44 8.09
C LEU A 53 -8.05 -7.39 7.01
N PHE A 54 -7.15 -7.21 6.04
CA PHE A 54 -7.29 -6.22 4.97
C PHE A 54 -7.76 -6.83 3.63
N GLY A 55 -8.08 -8.13 3.62
CA GLY A 55 -8.52 -8.86 2.43
C GLY A 55 -7.51 -8.82 1.29
N SER A 56 -6.24 -8.53 1.57
CA SER A 56 -5.20 -8.21 0.57
C SER A 56 -4.56 -9.46 -0.02
N ARG A 57 -4.67 -10.61 0.66
CA ARG A 57 -3.98 -11.84 0.24
C ARG A 57 -4.61 -12.49 -0.99
N TYR A 58 -5.92 -12.34 -1.16
CA TYR A 58 -6.70 -13.10 -2.14
C TYR A 58 -7.49 -12.22 -3.12
N ARG A 59 -6.95 -11.04 -3.48
CA ARG A 59 -7.53 -10.17 -4.51
C ARG A 59 -6.49 -9.41 -5.33
N PHE A 60 -6.75 -9.30 -6.62
CA PHE A 60 -6.15 -8.31 -7.50
C PHE A 60 -6.96 -7.02 -7.40
N VAL A 61 -6.29 -5.88 -7.37
CA VAL A 61 -6.89 -4.56 -7.20
C VAL A 61 -6.81 -3.81 -8.51
N GLU A 62 -7.96 -3.32 -9.00
CA GLU A 62 -8.04 -2.45 -10.18
C GLU A 62 -7.15 -1.22 -10.03
N ASN A 63 -6.44 -0.84 -11.10
CA ASN A 63 -5.74 0.42 -11.15
C ASN A 63 -6.71 1.55 -11.54
N ILE A 64 -7.13 2.35 -10.56
CA ILE A 64 -7.91 3.58 -10.76
C ILE A 64 -7.02 4.83 -10.82
N GLY A 65 -5.70 4.63 -10.90
CA GLY A 65 -4.69 5.69 -10.96
C GLY A 65 -3.69 5.69 -9.81
N GLN A 66 -3.86 4.83 -8.79
CA GLN A 66 -2.97 4.78 -7.62
C GLN A 66 -1.54 4.39 -7.97
N TYR A 67 -1.33 3.73 -9.12
CA TYR A 67 -0.02 3.34 -9.63
C TYR A 67 0.43 4.19 -10.82
N GLY A 68 -0.36 5.19 -11.24
CA GLY A 68 -0.21 5.86 -12.54
C GLY A 68 -0.63 4.98 -13.71
N SER A 69 -0.55 5.50 -14.94
CA SER A 69 -0.83 4.73 -16.15
C SER A 69 0.33 3.81 -16.54
N VAL A 70 1.56 4.27 -16.33
CA VAL A 70 2.80 3.53 -16.59
C VAL A 70 3.76 3.73 -15.42
N MET A 71 4.72 2.82 -15.24
CA MET A 71 5.76 2.99 -14.24
C MET A 71 6.95 3.76 -14.84
N GLN A 72 7.37 4.82 -14.15
CA GLN A 72 8.51 5.63 -14.56
C GLN A 72 9.79 4.78 -14.67
N GLY A 73 10.51 4.91 -15.79
CA GLY A 73 11.72 4.13 -16.10
C GLY A 73 11.44 2.70 -16.59
N TYR A 74 10.17 2.29 -16.65
CA TYR A 74 9.70 0.99 -17.10
C TYR A 74 8.51 1.12 -18.06
N GLU A 75 8.43 2.23 -18.79
CA GLU A 75 7.35 2.55 -19.72
C GLU A 75 7.20 1.49 -20.82
N SER A 76 8.30 0.79 -21.15
CA SER A 76 8.29 -0.32 -22.11
C SER A 76 7.38 -1.48 -21.71
N MET A 77 7.07 -1.64 -20.41
CA MET A 77 6.12 -2.63 -19.89
C MET A 77 4.66 -2.28 -20.20
N GLY A 78 4.37 -1.03 -20.55
CA GLY A 78 3.05 -0.56 -20.94
C GLY A 78 2.13 -0.23 -19.77
N THR A 79 0.83 -0.18 -20.05
CA THR A 79 -0.19 0.34 -19.15
C THR A 79 -0.42 -0.59 -17.97
N ILE A 80 -0.37 -0.04 -16.75
CA ILE A 80 -0.72 -0.73 -15.51
C ILE A 80 -2.24 -0.77 -15.39
N LEU A 81 -2.79 -1.97 -15.17
CA LEU A 81 -4.23 -2.22 -15.16
C LEU A 81 -4.70 -2.78 -13.83
N TYR A 82 -3.87 -3.58 -13.15
CA TYR A 82 -4.16 -4.11 -11.82
C TYR A 82 -2.90 -4.14 -10.94
N GLY A 83 -3.08 -4.31 -9.64
CA GLY A 83 -2.00 -4.55 -8.68
C GLY A 83 -2.36 -5.67 -7.70
N TYR A 84 -1.36 -6.39 -7.22
CA TYR A 84 -1.47 -7.30 -6.09
C TYR A 84 -0.65 -6.79 -4.91
N GLU A 85 -1.32 -6.49 -3.80
CA GLU A 85 -0.70 -5.85 -2.62
C GLU A 85 -0.37 -6.86 -1.49
N GLY A 86 -0.66 -8.15 -1.67
CA GLY A 86 -0.52 -9.16 -0.61
C GLY A 86 0.91 -9.54 -0.20
N LEU A 87 1.95 -9.04 -0.90
CA LEU A 87 3.37 -9.33 -0.63
C LEU A 87 4.12 -8.20 0.09
N GLY A 88 3.40 -7.22 0.64
CA GLY A 88 3.96 -6.04 1.32
C GLY A 88 4.39 -4.93 0.35
N MET A 89 4.98 -5.29 -0.80
CA MET A 89 5.17 -4.39 -1.94
C MET A 89 4.34 -4.88 -3.13
N PRO A 90 3.77 -3.99 -3.96
CA PRO A 90 2.83 -4.40 -4.97
C PRO A 90 3.51 -5.09 -6.17
N VAL A 91 2.81 -6.05 -6.73
CA VAL A 91 3.07 -6.59 -8.07
C VAL A 91 2.09 -5.94 -9.04
N LEU A 92 2.60 -5.20 -10.02
CA LEU A 92 1.78 -4.46 -10.99
C LEU A 92 1.57 -5.32 -12.23
N PHE A 93 0.32 -5.42 -12.67
CA PHE A 93 -0.09 -6.14 -13.87
C PHE A 93 -0.25 -5.13 -15.00
N THR A 94 0.57 -5.30 -16.04
CA THR A 94 0.54 -4.47 -17.24
C THR A 94 -0.04 -5.24 -18.43
N ASN A 95 -0.24 -4.58 -19.57
CA ASN A 95 -0.63 -5.26 -20.80
C ASN A 95 0.47 -6.17 -21.39
N LYS A 96 1.75 -6.04 -20.98
CA LYS A 96 2.84 -6.90 -21.49
C LYS A 96 3.39 -7.91 -20.48
N GLY A 97 3.12 -7.71 -19.20
CA GLY A 97 3.83 -8.44 -18.16
C GLY A 97 3.60 -7.93 -16.75
N LEU A 98 4.45 -8.38 -15.83
CA LEU A 98 4.39 -8.02 -14.42
C LEU A 98 5.58 -7.14 -14.04
N ILE A 99 5.34 -6.22 -13.11
CA ILE A 99 6.39 -5.45 -12.45
C ILE A 99 6.33 -5.76 -10.96
N HIS A 100 7.36 -6.42 -10.43
CA HIS A 100 7.50 -6.70 -9.01
C HIS A 100 8.30 -5.56 -8.36
N LEU A 101 7.64 -4.82 -7.45
CA LEU A 101 8.34 -3.94 -6.53
C LEU A 101 8.83 -4.77 -5.34
N GLN A 102 10.10 -4.64 -4.98
CA GLN A 102 10.71 -5.35 -3.88
C GLN A 102 11.39 -4.36 -2.95
N ARG A 103 11.16 -4.53 -1.64
CA ARG A 103 11.87 -3.80 -0.60
C ARG A 103 12.71 -4.79 0.20
N LYS A 104 13.99 -4.48 0.35
CA LYS A 104 14.87 -5.17 1.30
C LYS A 104 15.23 -4.19 2.40
N GLU A 105 14.91 -4.57 3.63
CA GLU A 105 15.35 -3.84 4.82
C GLU A 105 16.50 -4.61 5.46
N GLN A 106 17.57 -3.89 5.78
CA GLN A 106 18.71 -4.43 6.49
C GLN A 106 18.86 -3.65 7.80
N LYS A 107 18.70 -4.36 8.91
CA LYS A 107 19.05 -3.83 10.23
C LYS A 107 20.56 -3.60 10.32
N ILE A 108 20.94 -2.64 11.15
CA ILE A 108 22.33 -2.50 11.59
C ILE A 108 22.79 -3.79 12.28
N SER A 109 24.10 -4.00 12.39
CA SER A 109 24.61 -5.21 13.06
C SER A 109 24.22 -5.22 14.54
N HIS A 110 24.06 -6.41 15.11
CA HIS A 110 23.75 -6.58 16.53
C HIS A 110 24.77 -5.90 17.46
N GLU A 111 26.04 -5.88 17.04
CA GLU A 111 27.11 -5.21 17.76
C GLU A 111 26.93 -3.69 17.77
N GLU A 112 26.54 -3.11 16.63
CA GLU A 112 26.28 -1.68 16.50
C GLU A 112 25.00 -1.26 17.23
N GLU A 113 23.95 -2.08 17.16
CA GLU A 113 22.70 -1.90 17.93
C GLU A 113 23.00 -1.84 19.43
N LYS A 114 23.70 -2.84 19.98
CA LYS A 114 24.13 -2.85 21.39
C LYS A 114 25.03 -1.66 21.76
N ARG A 115 25.87 -1.18 20.84
CA ARG A 115 26.73 -0.02 21.07
C ARG A 115 25.88 1.24 21.23
N LEU A 116 24.90 1.44 20.36
CA LEU A 116 23.99 2.59 20.36
C LEU A 116 23.06 2.56 21.59
N GLU A 117 22.51 1.40 21.95
CA GLU A 117 21.71 1.22 23.17
C GLU A 117 22.50 1.63 24.42
N LYS A 118 23.76 1.18 24.54
CA LYS A 118 24.66 1.56 25.65
C LYS A 118 25.01 3.05 25.65
N GLN A 119 24.94 3.71 24.50
CA GLN A 119 25.13 5.16 24.37
C GLN A 119 23.85 5.95 24.67
N GLY A 120 22.74 5.28 25.02
CA GLY A 120 21.46 5.92 25.34
C GLY A 120 20.69 6.41 24.12
N VAL A 121 21.08 5.96 22.92
CA VAL A 121 20.33 6.23 21.68
C VAL A 121 18.98 5.51 21.75
N SER A 122 17.91 6.18 21.35
CA SER A 122 16.57 5.61 21.41
C SER A 122 16.39 4.47 20.40
N GLU A 123 15.47 3.55 20.69
CA GLU A 123 15.13 2.45 19.76
C GLU A 123 14.61 2.98 18.41
N GLU A 124 13.87 4.09 18.42
CA GLU A 124 13.41 4.78 17.21
C GLU A 124 14.57 5.30 16.37
N GLU A 125 15.57 5.93 16.99
CA GLU A 125 16.77 6.41 16.30
C GLU A 125 17.61 5.26 15.73
N ILE A 126 17.63 4.11 16.41
CA ILE A 126 18.26 2.88 15.94
C ILE A 126 17.50 2.30 14.74
N GLU A 127 16.16 2.25 14.81
CA GLU A 127 15.31 1.78 13.72
C GLU A 127 15.45 2.64 12.46
N ASN A 128 15.58 3.95 12.62
CA ASN A 128 15.83 4.89 11.53
C ASN A 128 17.20 4.70 10.84
N LYS A 129 18.12 3.93 11.43
CA LYS A 129 19.40 3.55 10.79
C LYS A 129 19.29 2.33 9.88
N ARG A 130 18.11 1.71 9.73
CA ARG A 130 17.90 0.61 8.79
C ARG A 130 18.21 1.06 7.36
N ILE A 131 18.94 0.21 6.63
CA ILE A 131 19.20 0.43 5.21
C ILE A 131 18.03 -0.19 4.44
N VAL A 132 17.24 0.67 3.79
CA VAL A 132 16.14 0.26 2.90
C VAL A 132 16.65 0.30 1.46
N THR A 133 16.55 -0.81 0.75
CA THR A 133 16.87 -0.90 -0.68
C THR A 133 15.64 -1.36 -1.45
N ASP A 134 15.14 -0.48 -2.30
CA ASP A 134 14.05 -0.81 -3.24
C ASP A 134 14.61 -1.31 -4.57
N ARG A 135 13.90 -2.28 -5.17
CA ARG A 135 14.24 -2.85 -6.47
C ARG A 135 13.01 -3.09 -7.30
N VAL A 136 13.18 -2.95 -8.60
CA VAL A 136 12.16 -3.27 -9.60
C VAL A 136 12.62 -4.46 -10.43
N ILE A 137 11.79 -5.50 -10.49
CA ILE A 137 12.00 -6.67 -11.35
C ILE A 137 10.85 -6.75 -12.33
N THR A 138 11.16 -6.85 -13.61
CA THR A 138 10.14 -7.01 -14.66
C THR A 138 10.07 -8.46 -15.12
N MET A 139 8.87 -8.90 -15.52
CA MET A 139 8.61 -10.17 -16.20
C MET A 139 7.73 -9.87 -17.41
N GLU A 140 8.26 -10.03 -18.63
CA GLU A 140 7.57 -9.75 -19.89
C GLU A 140 7.26 -11.04 -20.65
N TRP A 141 6.07 -11.14 -21.26
CA TRP A 141 5.77 -12.18 -22.24
C TRP A 141 6.31 -11.77 -23.61
N ALA A 142 7.49 -12.25 -23.97
CA ALA A 142 8.18 -11.83 -25.17
C ALA A 142 7.54 -12.40 -26.44
N GLY A 143 7.21 -11.51 -27.38
CA GLY A 143 6.54 -11.89 -28.64
C GLY A 143 5.04 -12.17 -28.49
N ALA A 144 4.47 -11.90 -27.31
CA ALA A 144 3.02 -11.97 -27.09
C ALA A 144 2.27 -10.84 -27.81
N ASN A 145 0.95 -10.97 -27.85
CA ASN A 145 0.06 -9.87 -28.19
C ASN A 145 0.37 -8.66 -27.30
N SER A 146 0.68 -7.52 -27.91
CA SER A 146 1.05 -6.29 -27.19
C SER A 146 -0.11 -5.67 -26.39
N ASN A 147 -1.35 -6.08 -26.65
CA ASN A 147 -2.52 -5.63 -25.93
C ASN A 147 -3.56 -6.77 -25.84
N PRO A 148 -3.30 -7.80 -25.02
CA PRO A 148 -4.24 -8.91 -24.85
C PRO A 148 -5.52 -8.42 -24.18
N GLU A 149 -6.63 -9.09 -24.47
CA GLU A 149 -7.88 -8.81 -23.76
C GLU A 149 -7.73 -9.24 -22.29
N MET A 150 -7.86 -8.28 -21.39
CA MET A 150 -7.75 -8.49 -19.94
C MET A 150 -9.13 -8.64 -19.32
N ILE A 151 -9.44 -9.84 -18.84
CA ILE A 151 -10.73 -10.15 -18.22
C ILE A 151 -10.51 -10.34 -16.72
N ALA A 152 -11.18 -9.52 -15.91
CA ALA A 152 -11.20 -9.65 -14.46
C ALA A 152 -12.49 -10.31 -13.99
N GLU A 153 -12.36 -11.33 -13.14
CA GLU A 153 -13.49 -12.17 -12.73
C GLU A 153 -13.54 -12.35 -11.20
N GLY A 154 -14.74 -12.64 -10.71
CA GLY A 154 -14.97 -12.83 -9.28
C GLY A 154 -14.73 -11.55 -8.48
N GLN A 155 -15.41 -10.46 -8.86
CA GLN A 155 -15.35 -9.21 -8.11
C GLN A 155 -15.66 -9.46 -6.62
N THR A 156 -14.82 -8.95 -5.73
CA THR A 156 -15.01 -9.07 -4.29
C THR A 156 -15.91 -7.96 -3.75
N SER A 157 -16.48 -8.16 -2.55
CA SER A 157 -17.25 -7.13 -1.87
C SER A 157 -16.38 -6.01 -1.29
N MET A 158 -15.08 -6.27 -1.09
CA MET A 158 -14.11 -5.32 -0.56
C MET A 158 -13.50 -4.47 -1.69
N TYR A 159 -13.16 -3.23 -1.38
CA TYR A 159 -12.53 -2.28 -2.30
C TYR A 159 -11.53 -1.41 -1.55
N ASN A 160 -10.59 -0.81 -2.29
CA ASN A 160 -9.67 0.19 -1.77
C ASN A 160 -10.16 1.59 -2.14
N THR A 161 -9.91 2.56 -1.25
CA THR A 161 -10.01 3.99 -1.54
C THR A 161 -8.66 4.62 -1.24
N TYR A 162 -8.23 5.55 -2.08
CA TYR A 162 -6.95 6.24 -1.92
C TYR A 162 -7.23 7.72 -1.65
N ALA A 163 -6.57 8.31 -0.66
CA ALA A 163 -6.91 9.64 -0.14
C ALA A 163 -6.95 10.75 -1.21
N THR A 164 -6.11 10.61 -2.24
CA THR A 164 -5.96 11.58 -3.33
C THR A 164 -6.73 11.23 -4.59
N LEU A 165 -7.44 10.09 -4.63
CA LEU A 165 -8.17 9.61 -5.81
C LEU A 165 -9.66 9.48 -5.51
N GLN A 166 -10.47 9.91 -6.47
CA GLN A 166 -11.90 9.66 -6.43
C GLN A 166 -12.20 8.25 -6.93
N GLY A 167 -13.13 7.57 -6.27
CA GLY A 167 -13.62 6.26 -6.68
C GLY A 167 -13.20 5.12 -5.75
N LYS A 168 -13.57 3.90 -6.14
CA LYS A 168 -13.35 2.67 -5.39
C LYS A 168 -12.61 1.69 -6.29
N ALA A 169 -11.38 1.34 -5.94
CA ALA A 169 -10.61 0.34 -6.66
C ALA A 169 -11.14 -1.05 -6.28
N ARG A 170 -11.73 -1.74 -7.26
CA ARG A 170 -12.41 -3.02 -7.03
C ARG A 170 -11.41 -4.16 -6.90
N GLY A 171 -11.76 -5.14 -6.07
CA GLY A 171 -11.01 -6.38 -5.94
C GLY A 171 -11.54 -7.47 -6.86
N TYR A 172 -10.67 -8.32 -7.39
CA TYR A 172 -11.02 -9.46 -8.25
C TYR A 172 -10.24 -10.71 -7.84
N LYS A 173 -10.84 -11.89 -8.01
CA LYS A 173 -10.22 -13.18 -7.62
C LYS A 173 -9.37 -13.80 -8.73
N LYS A 174 -9.58 -13.38 -9.98
CA LYS A 174 -8.91 -13.94 -11.15
C LYS A 174 -8.72 -12.87 -12.21
N ILE A 175 -7.57 -12.90 -12.88
CA ILE A 175 -7.25 -12.07 -14.05
C ILE A 175 -6.85 -13.00 -15.18
N THR A 176 -7.46 -12.84 -16.35
CA THR A 176 -7.16 -13.62 -17.56
C THR A 176 -6.62 -12.69 -18.63
N TRP A 177 -5.41 -12.99 -19.13
CA TRP A 177 -4.86 -12.43 -20.37
C TRP A 177 -5.28 -13.34 -21.50
N LYS A 178 -6.41 -13.00 -22.12
CA LYS A 178 -6.99 -13.79 -23.20
C LYS A 178 -6.30 -13.49 -24.52
N ASN A 179 -6.03 -14.55 -25.27
CA ASN A 179 -5.27 -14.52 -26.52
C ASN A 179 -3.93 -13.77 -26.35
N LEU A 180 -3.22 -14.15 -25.28
CA LEU A 180 -1.87 -13.67 -24.99
C LEU A 180 -0.91 -14.08 -26.11
N TYR A 181 -1.04 -15.32 -26.57
CA TYR A 181 -0.54 -15.79 -27.86
C TYR A 181 -1.72 -16.40 -28.65
N PRO A 182 -1.62 -16.60 -29.97
CA PRO A 182 -2.67 -17.25 -30.75
C PRO A 182 -3.12 -18.59 -30.13
N GLY A 183 -4.33 -18.61 -29.58
CA GLY A 183 -4.90 -19.80 -28.92
C GLY A 183 -4.31 -20.14 -27.55
N ILE A 184 -3.64 -19.19 -26.88
CA ILE A 184 -3.10 -19.37 -25.52
C ILE A 184 -3.53 -18.19 -24.63
N ASP A 185 -4.16 -18.51 -23.51
CA ASP A 185 -4.50 -17.56 -22.46
C ASP A 185 -3.57 -17.74 -21.25
N ALA A 186 -3.29 -16.66 -20.51
CA ALA A 186 -2.66 -16.76 -19.18
C ALA A 186 -3.67 -16.38 -18.10
N VAL A 187 -3.87 -17.28 -17.12
CA VAL A 187 -4.85 -17.12 -16.05
C VAL A 187 -4.16 -17.00 -14.71
N TYR A 188 -4.20 -15.82 -14.12
CA TYR A 188 -3.69 -15.54 -12.79
C TYR A 188 -4.77 -15.75 -11.73
N HIS A 189 -4.46 -16.56 -10.72
CA HIS A 189 -5.41 -16.95 -9.69
C HIS A 189 -4.71 -17.22 -8.35
N PHE A 190 -5.48 -17.16 -7.28
CA PHE A 190 -4.98 -17.46 -5.94
C PHE A 190 -5.13 -18.96 -5.64
N THR A 191 -4.18 -19.50 -4.88
CA THR A 191 -4.28 -20.86 -4.34
C THR A 191 -4.79 -20.81 -2.91
N GLU A 192 -5.41 -21.90 -2.44
CA GLU A 192 -5.90 -22.03 -1.05
C GLU A 192 -4.75 -22.20 -0.03
N GLN A 193 -3.51 -21.90 -0.42
CA GLN A 193 -2.35 -21.99 0.45
C GLN A 193 -2.43 -20.91 1.56
N SER A 194 -1.83 -21.22 2.70
CA SER A 194 -1.74 -20.30 3.84
C SER A 194 -0.79 -19.11 3.60
N LYS A 195 0.01 -19.16 2.53
CA LYS A 195 0.98 -18.12 2.16
C LYS A 195 0.37 -17.15 1.17
N ALA A 196 0.65 -15.85 1.36
CA ALA A 196 0.30 -14.83 0.39
C ALA A 196 1.08 -15.06 -0.92
N GLY A 197 0.39 -14.86 -2.04
CA GLY A 197 0.90 -15.12 -3.37
C GLY A 197 -0.22 -15.49 -4.34
N PHE A 198 0.12 -15.54 -5.62
CA PHE A 198 -0.76 -16.02 -6.67
C PHE A 198 0.06 -16.89 -7.63
N GLU A 199 -0.63 -17.72 -8.39
CA GLU A 199 -0.07 -18.55 -9.44
C GLU A 199 -0.64 -18.14 -10.80
N TYR A 200 -0.06 -18.66 -11.87
CA TYR A 200 -0.63 -18.54 -13.20
C TYR A 200 -0.70 -19.91 -13.89
N SER A 201 -1.69 -20.08 -14.74
CA SER A 201 -1.83 -21.23 -15.63
C SER A 201 -1.88 -20.75 -17.08
N LEU A 202 -1.27 -21.51 -17.99
CA LEU A 202 -1.46 -21.33 -19.43
C LEU A 202 -2.58 -22.24 -19.89
N VAL A 203 -3.66 -21.65 -20.42
CA VAL A 203 -4.76 -22.40 -21.05
C VAL A 203 -4.45 -22.47 -22.54
N VAL A 204 -4.18 -23.68 -23.02
CA VAL A 204 -3.74 -23.94 -24.39
C VAL A 204 -4.90 -24.55 -25.16
N HIS A 205 -5.40 -23.83 -26.16
CA HIS A 205 -6.50 -24.29 -27.00
C HIS A 205 -5.98 -25.19 -28.14
N PRO A 206 -6.83 -26.05 -28.74
CA PRO A 206 -6.42 -26.91 -29.85
C PRO A 206 -5.76 -26.13 -31.00
N GLY A 207 -4.60 -26.60 -31.46
CA GLY A 207 -3.85 -25.99 -32.56
C GLY A 207 -2.89 -24.85 -32.14
N ALA A 208 -2.85 -24.47 -30.87
CA ALA A 208 -1.91 -23.46 -30.38
C ALA A 208 -0.46 -23.98 -30.31
N ASP A 209 0.50 -23.11 -30.61
CA ASP A 209 1.93 -23.43 -30.58
C ASP A 209 2.59 -22.95 -29.28
N LEU A 210 2.85 -23.88 -28.35
CA LEU A 210 3.52 -23.60 -27.09
C LEU A 210 4.97 -23.10 -27.25
N ASN A 211 5.63 -23.34 -28.38
CA ASN A 211 7.02 -22.90 -28.59
C ASN A 211 7.13 -21.37 -28.70
N GLN A 212 6.01 -20.67 -28.90
CA GLN A 212 5.95 -19.22 -28.92
C GLN A 212 6.07 -18.61 -27.52
N VAL A 213 5.68 -19.35 -26.48
CA VAL A 213 5.62 -18.83 -25.12
C VAL A 213 7.02 -18.58 -24.58
N LYS A 214 7.35 -17.31 -24.34
CA LYS A 214 8.65 -16.89 -23.79
C LYS A 214 8.46 -15.87 -22.68
N LEU A 215 9.23 -16.04 -21.60
CA LEU A 215 9.30 -15.10 -20.49
C LEU A 215 10.68 -14.45 -20.45
N VAL A 216 10.70 -13.12 -20.36
CA VAL A 216 11.93 -12.34 -20.21
C VAL A 216 11.90 -11.61 -18.88
N PHE A 217 12.93 -11.82 -18.08
CA PHE A 217 13.10 -11.13 -16.80
C PHE A 217 14.11 -9.99 -16.93
N GLY A 218 13.77 -8.84 -16.35
CA GLY A 218 14.57 -7.63 -16.46
C GLY A 218 14.53 -6.76 -15.20
N GLY A 219 14.80 -5.46 -15.39
CA GLY A 219 14.94 -4.49 -14.31
C GLY A 219 16.25 -4.64 -13.54
N GLN A 220 16.22 -4.37 -12.24
CA GLN A 220 17.39 -4.41 -11.36
C GLN A 220 17.70 -5.84 -10.87
N LEU A 221 17.68 -6.76 -11.81
CA LEU A 221 17.91 -8.18 -11.60
C LEU A 221 19.37 -8.44 -11.24
N LYS A 222 19.62 -9.04 -10.07
CA LYS A 222 20.98 -9.43 -9.64
C LYS A 222 21.29 -10.91 -9.87
N LYS A 223 20.31 -11.78 -9.61
CA LYS A 223 20.46 -13.24 -9.71
C LYS A 223 19.09 -13.88 -9.82
N ILE A 224 18.94 -14.81 -10.76
CA ILE A 224 17.81 -15.75 -10.79
C ILE A 224 18.28 -17.05 -10.16
N ARG A 225 17.49 -17.60 -9.25
CA ARG A 225 17.68 -18.97 -8.74
C ARG A 225 16.55 -19.82 -9.29
N PRO A 226 16.83 -20.85 -10.10
CA PRO A 226 15.80 -21.79 -10.49
C PRO A 226 15.25 -22.46 -9.23
N MET A 227 13.94 -22.67 -9.18
CA MET A 227 13.33 -23.43 -8.09
C MET A 227 13.91 -24.84 -8.14
N GLN A 228 14.46 -25.33 -7.02
CA GLN A 228 14.82 -26.74 -6.92
C GLN A 228 13.53 -27.54 -7.13
N LYS A 229 13.56 -28.52 -8.05
CA LYS A 229 12.40 -29.40 -8.29
C LYS A 229 11.91 -29.91 -6.95
N ALA A 230 10.64 -29.67 -6.64
CA ALA A 230 9.98 -30.36 -5.55
C ALA A 230 10.03 -31.86 -5.89
N THR A 231 10.83 -32.62 -5.16
CA THR A 231 10.78 -34.07 -5.19
C THR A 231 9.46 -34.45 -4.53
N TRP A 232 8.50 -34.88 -5.35
CA TRP A 232 7.27 -35.53 -4.89
C TRP A 232 7.55 -37.02 -4.71
#